data_AF-A0A9N9QMJ0-F1
#
_entry.id   AF-A0A9N9QMJ0-F1
#
_cell.length_a   1.000
_cell.length_b   1.000
_cell.length_c   1.000
_cell.angle_alpha   90.00
_cell.angle_beta   90.00
_cell.angle_gamma   90.00
#
_symmetry.space_group_name_H-M   'P 1'
#
loop_
_entity.id
_entity.type
_entity.pdbx_description
1 polymer ?
#
loop_
_entity_poly.entity_id
_entity_poly.type
_entity_poly.pdbx_seq_one_letter_code
_entity_poly.pdbx_strand_id
1 'polypeptide(L)'
;MRGQMRLNQPGGKRPSDNRNSMQQKSDYGHITSKKKKKLADKILPQKVRDLVPAESQAYMDLLAFERKLDATIMRKRLDIQEALKRPMKQKRKLRIFISNTFYPAKEPYPDGPDGPGAERLVASWELTVEGRLLDDSKNDPNKVKRKFSSFFKSLVIELDKELYGPDNHLVEWHRTLTTTQETDGFQSSFPTFFESLSSCLYI
;
A
#
# COMPACT_ATOMS: atom_id res chain seq x y z
N MET A 1 56.20 -17.69 -40.43
CA MET A 1 55.47 -18.95 -40.66
C MET A 1 53.98 -18.64 -40.63
N ARG A 2 53.27 -18.80 -41.77
CA ARG A 2 52.11 -19.72 -41.96
C ARG A 2 51.11 -19.69 -40.79
N GLY A 3 49.81 -19.47 -40.94
CA GLY A 3 48.89 -19.61 -42.05
C GLY A 3 47.48 -19.81 -41.44
N GLN A 4 46.44 -19.53 -42.23
CA GLN A 4 45.01 -19.58 -41.89
C GLN A 4 44.51 -20.92 -41.29
N MET A 5 43.35 -20.93 -40.63
CA MET A 5 42.09 -21.47 -41.18
C MET A 5 40.97 -21.60 -40.14
N ARG A 6 39.76 -21.24 -40.57
CA ARG A 6 38.47 -21.58 -39.94
C ARG A 6 38.20 -23.08 -40.07
N LEU A 7 37.47 -23.64 -39.10
CA LEU A 7 36.61 -24.80 -39.33
C LEU A 7 35.21 -24.53 -38.77
N ASN A 8 34.22 -25.05 -39.49
CA ASN A 8 32.79 -24.80 -39.39
C ASN A 8 32.09 -26.10 -38.95
N GLN A 9 30.96 -25.95 -38.21
CA GLN A 9 29.83 -26.89 -38.05
C GLN A 9 29.97 -28.20 -37.21
N PRO A 10 28.86 -28.89 -36.85
CA PRO A 10 27.49 -28.43 -36.51
C PRO A 10 26.87 -29.17 -35.28
N GLY A 11 25.70 -28.71 -34.82
CA GLY A 11 24.63 -29.61 -34.36
C GLY A 11 24.69 -30.17 -32.93
N GLY A 12 23.87 -29.60 -32.03
CA GLY A 12 23.54 -30.20 -30.74
C GLY A 12 22.13 -29.81 -30.31
N LYS A 13 21.12 -30.49 -30.87
CA LYS A 13 19.72 -30.41 -30.42
C LYS A 13 19.65 -30.89 -28.97
N ARG A 14 19.32 -30.00 -28.03
CA ARG A 14 18.91 -30.42 -26.67
C ARG A 14 17.52 -31.04 -26.74
N PRO A 15 17.31 -32.23 -26.14
CA PRO A 15 16.03 -32.92 -26.20
C PRO A 15 15.01 -32.24 -25.28
N SER A 16 13.77 -32.25 -25.75
CA SER A 16 12.56 -31.86 -25.03
C SER A 16 12.21 -32.94 -24.01
N ASP A 17 12.44 -32.67 -22.72
CA ASP A 17 11.91 -33.50 -21.65
C ASP A 17 10.46 -33.12 -21.35
N ASN A 18 9.58 -33.95 -21.91
CA ASN A 18 8.18 -34.07 -21.56
C ASN A 18 8.08 -34.86 -20.24
N ARG A 19 7.90 -34.17 -19.11
CA ARG A 19 7.45 -34.81 -17.86
C ARG A 19 6.11 -34.25 -17.42
N ASN A 20 5.12 -35.10 -17.64
CA ASN A 20 3.77 -34.98 -17.14
C ASN A 20 3.71 -35.36 -15.64
N SER A 21 2.65 -34.84 -14.99
CA SER A 21 2.06 -35.22 -13.68
C SER A 21 2.80 -34.90 -12.37
N MET A 22 2.30 -33.90 -11.63
CA MET A 22 1.53 -34.13 -10.39
C MET A 22 0.76 -32.88 -9.94
N GLN A 23 -0.52 -32.86 -10.30
CA GLN A 23 -1.69 -32.62 -9.43
C GLN A 23 -1.53 -31.69 -8.20
N GLN A 24 -1.97 -30.44 -8.35
CA GLN A 24 -2.62 -29.69 -7.25
C GLN A 24 -3.99 -29.20 -7.71
N LYS A 25 -5.01 -29.78 -7.07
CA LYS A 25 -6.44 -29.59 -7.31
C LYS A 25 -6.83 -28.24 -6.71
N SER A 26 -7.12 -27.25 -7.57
CA SER A 26 -7.89 -26.07 -7.20
C SER A 26 -9.08 -25.96 -8.13
N ASP A 27 -10.24 -26.15 -7.54
CA ASP A 27 -11.53 -26.31 -8.18
C ASP A 27 -12.15 -24.93 -8.38
N TYR A 28 -11.78 -24.22 -9.44
CA TYR A 28 -12.52 -23.04 -9.90
C TYR A 28 -12.36 -22.85 -11.41
N GLY A 29 -13.48 -23.00 -12.12
CA GLY A 29 -13.67 -22.40 -13.44
C GLY A 29 -13.38 -23.32 -14.61
N HIS A 30 -14.29 -24.25 -14.88
CA HIS A 30 -14.43 -24.88 -16.19
C HIS A 30 -14.88 -23.84 -17.23
N ILE A 31 -13.99 -22.92 -17.61
CA ILE A 31 -14.07 -22.24 -18.90
C ILE A 31 -13.52 -23.25 -19.91
N THR A 32 -14.34 -24.26 -20.22
CA THR A 32 -14.19 -24.91 -21.51
C THR A 32 -14.18 -23.83 -22.55
N SER A 33 -13.25 -23.96 -23.48
CA SER A 33 -13.25 -23.38 -24.81
C SER A 33 -14.57 -23.73 -25.52
N LYS A 34 -15.66 -23.09 -25.09
CA LYS A 34 -16.93 -23.06 -25.81
C LYS A 34 -16.60 -22.29 -27.08
N LYS A 35 -16.44 -23.02 -28.20
CA LYS A 35 -16.59 -22.48 -29.55
C LYS A 35 -17.68 -21.42 -29.47
N LYS A 36 -17.37 -20.15 -29.76
CA LYS A 36 -18.35 -19.06 -29.77
C LYS A 36 -19.53 -19.53 -30.63
N LYS A 37 -20.62 -20.00 -30.01
CA LYS A 37 -21.86 -20.32 -30.70
C LYS A 37 -22.29 -19.02 -31.36
N LYS A 38 -22.37 -19.01 -32.69
CA LYS A 38 -22.63 -17.79 -33.43
C LYS A 38 -24.07 -17.36 -33.12
N LEU A 39 -24.33 -16.06 -33.09
CA LEU A 39 -25.69 -15.55 -32.87
C LEU A 39 -26.70 -16.08 -33.89
N ALA A 40 -26.23 -16.44 -35.09
CA ALA A 40 -27.00 -17.06 -36.16
C ALA A 40 -27.53 -18.46 -35.78
N ASP A 41 -26.80 -19.21 -34.95
CA ASP A 41 -27.20 -20.57 -34.53
C ASP A 41 -28.35 -20.54 -33.52
N LYS A 42 -28.63 -19.37 -32.93
CA LYS A 42 -29.74 -19.15 -31.99
C LYS A 42 -30.97 -18.51 -32.63
N ILE A 43 -30.97 -18.19 -33.94
CA ILE A 43 -32.13 -17.57 -34.62
C ILE A 43 -32.90 -18.65 -35.38
N LEU A 44 -34.21 -18.72 -35.17
CA LEU A 44 -35.06 -19.71 -35.84
C LEU A 44 -35.23 -19.39 -37.33
N PRO A 45 -35.13 -20.39 -38.24
CA PRO A 45 -35.43 -20.22 -39.66
C PRO A 45 -36.87 -19.73 -39.89
N GLN A 46 -37.09 -18.93 -40.93
CA GLN A 46 -38.41 -18.35 -41.23
C GLN A 46 -39.50 -19.43 -41.38
N LYS A 47 -39.19 -20.55 -42.04
CA LYS A 47 -40.13 -21.67 -42.21
C LYS A 47 -40.65 -22.24 -40.89
N VAL A 48 -39.85 -22.23 -39.82
CA VAL A 48 -40.26 -22.69 -38.48
C VAL A 48 -41.13 -21.64 -37.80
N ARG A 49 -40.85 -20.35 -38.05
CA ARG A 49 -41.65 -19.24 -37.53
C ARG A 49 -43.06 -19.22 -38.12
N ASP A 50 -43.19 -19.54 -39.40
CA ASP A 50 -44.49 -19.55 -40.07
C ASP A 50 -45.36 -20.75 -39.65
N LEU A 51 -44.75 -21.87 -39.24
CA LEU A 51 -45.45 -23.06 -38.73
C LEU A 51 -45.93 -22.90 -37.29
N VAL A 52 -45.19 -22.16 -36.46
CA VAL A 52 -45.47 -22.01 -35.02
C VAL A 52 -45.24 -20.55 -34.59
N PRO A 53 -46.17 -19.62 -34.92
CA PRO A 53 -45.92 -18.18 -34.79
C PRO A 53 -45.85 -17.67 -33.35
N ALA A 54 -46.68 -18.20 -32.44
CA ALA A 54 -46.76 -17.71 -31.07
C ALA A 54 -45.52 -18.09 -30.24
N GLU A 55 -45.12 -19.37 -30.30
CA GLU A 55 -44.00 -19.91 -29.55
C GLU A 55 -42.65 -19.44 -30.14
N SER A 56 -42.56 -19.31 -31.47
CA SER A 56 -41.36 -18.79 -32.11
C SER A 56 -41.12 -17.31 -31.79
N GLN A 57 -42.18 -16.50 -31.69
CA GLN A 57 -42.08 -15.11 -31.26
C GLN A 57 -41.61 -15.01 -29.80
N ALA A 58 -42.20 -15.79 -28.88
CA ALA A 58 -41.77 -15.83 -27.49
C ALA A 58 -40.29 -16.23 -27.34
N TYR A 59 -39.80 -17.18 -28.16
CA TYR A 59 -38.38 -17.55 -28.19
C TYR A 59 -37.48 -16.40 -28.65
N MET A 60 -37.86 -15.68 -29.70
CA MET A 60 -37.10 -14.52 -30.20
C MET A 60 -37.04 -13.39 -29.17
N ASP A 61 -38.13 -13.17 -28.44
CA ASP A 61 -38.19 -12.17 -27.36
C ASP A 61 -37.28 -12.56 -26.19
N LEU A 62 -37.26 -13.84 -25.79
CA LEU A 62 -36.31 -14.36 -24.80
C LEU A 62 -34.86 -14.18 -25.24
N LEU A 63 -34.55 -14.42 -26.53
CA LEU A 63 -33.21 -14.21 -27.07
C LEU A 63 -32.81 -12.73 -27.07
N ALA A 64 -33.74 -11.82 -27.39
CA ALA A 64 -33.51 -10.39 -27.31
C ALA A 64 -33.27 -9.93 -25.87
N PHE A 65 -34.05 -10.48 -24.93
CA PHE A 65 -33.89 -10.22 -23.50
C PHE A 65 -32.54 -10.73 -22.97
N GLU A 66 -32.12 -11.95 -23.35
CA GLU A 66 -30.79 -12.52 -23.01
C GLU A 66 -29.67 -11.56 -23.45
N ARG A 67 -29.71 -11.09 -24.71
CA ARG A 67 -28.71 -10.14 -25.23
C ARG A 67 -28.66 -8.83 -24.44
N LYS A 68 -29.82 -8.30 -24.07
CA LYS A 68 -29.93 -7.06 -23.29
C LYS A 68 -29.41 -7.26 -21.87
N LEU A 69 -29.70 -8.41 -21.25
CA LEU A 69 -29.16 -8.79 -19.95
C LEU A 69 -27.64 -8.93 -19.99
N ASP A 70 -27.11 -9.70 -20.94
CA ASP A 70 -25.66 -9.90 -21.08
C ASP A 70 -24.92 -8.57 -21.29
N ALA A 71 -25.46 -7.68 -22.12
CA ALA A 71 -24.90 -6.34 -22.31
C ALA A 71 -24.92 -5.52 -21.01
N THR A 72 -26.00 -5.60 -20.23
CA THR A 72 -26.14 -4.89 -18.95
C THR A 72 -25.19 -5.45 -17.90
N ILE A 73 -25.07 -6.77 -17.80
CA ILE A 73 -24.16 -7.46 -16.89
C ILE A 73 -22.71 -7.10 -17.23
N MET A 74 -22.34 -7.17 -18.51
CA MET A 74 -20.99 -6.83 -18.95
C MET A 74 -20.65 -5.37 -18.64
N ARG A 75 -21.57 -4.43 -18.91
CA ARG A 75 -21.41 -3.03 -18.55
C ARG A 75 -21.25 -2.84 -17.05
N LYS A 76 -22.14 -3.40 -16.22
CA LYS A 76 -22.06 -3.30 -14.76
C LYS A 76 -20.78 -3.94 -14.20
N ARG A 77 -20.32 -5.03 -14.79
CA ARG A 77 -19.04 -5.65 -14.44
C ARG A 77 -17.88 -4.67 -14.69
N LEU A 78 -17.87 -4.00 -15.83
CA LEU A 78 -16.86 -2.98 -16.14
C LEU A 78 -16.96 -1.76 -15.22
N ASP A 79 -18.17 -1.25 -14.96
CA ASP A 79 -18.40 -0.14 -14.03
C ASP A 79 -17.89 -0.47 -12.63
N ILE A 80 -18.15 -1.69 -12.13
CA ILE A 80 -17.64 -2.16 -10.83
C ILE A 80 -16.12 -2.25 -10.86
N GLN A 81 -15.53 -2.80 -11.92
CA GLN A 81 -14.07 -2.86 -12.06
C GLN A 81 -13.43 -1.47 -12.11
N GLU A 82 -14.06 -0.49 -12.74
CA GLU A 82 -13.59 0.90 -12.77
C GLU A 82 -13.76 1.57 -11.39
N ALA A 83 -14.91 1.37 -10.73
CA ALA A 83 -15.17 1.91 -9.40
C ALA A 83 -14.17 1.35 -8.36
N LEU A 84 -13.87 0.04 -8.40
CA LEU A 84 -12.90 -0.59 -7.51
C LEU A 84 -11.47 -0.06 -7.71
N LYS A 85 -11.12 0.41 -8.93
CA LYS A 85 -9.84 1.09 -9.18
C LYS A 85 -9.76 2.47 -8.52
N ARG A 86 -10.90 3.06 -8.14
CA ARG A 86 -10.98 4.34 -7.42
C ARG A 86 -11.33 4.06 -5.96
N PRO A 87 -10.34 3.78 -5.08
CA PRO A 87 -10.62 3.58 -3.66
C PRO A 87 -11.42 4.77 -3.11
N MET A 88 -12.58 4.48 -2.52
CA MET A 88 -13.46 5.50 -1.95
C MET A 88 -12.73 6.22 -0.81
N LYS A 89 -12.54 7.53 -0.95
CA LYS A 89 -11.88 8.36 0.08
C LYS A 89 -12.86 8.65 1.20
N GLN A 90 -12.68 8.04 2.36
CA GLN A 90 -13.42 8.39 3.58
C GLN A 90 -12.72 9.55 4.29
N LYS A 91 -13.44 10.62 4.60
CA LYS A 91 -12.95 11.71 5.45
C LYS A 91 -13.11 11.32 6.92
N ARG A 92 -12.05 11.46 7.72
CA ARG A 92 -12.02 11.23 9.17
C ARG A 92 -11.13 12.29 9.83
N LYS A 93 -11.31 12.51 11.13
CA LYS A 93 -10.48 13.45 11.90
C LYS A 93 -9.29 12.71 12.51
N LEU A 94 -8.07 13.17 12.24
CA LEU A 94 -6.86 12.69 12.89
C LEU A 94 -6.47 13.69 13.98
N ARG A 95 -6.31 13.25 15.22
CA ARG A 95 -5.80 14.07 16.31
C ARG A 95 -4.32 13.79 16.51
N ILE A 96 -3.52 14.84 16.57
CA ILE A 96 -2.06 14.78 16.74
C ILE A 96 -1.72 15.39 18.09
N PHE A 97 -0.84 14.73 18.84
CA PHE A 97 -0.27 15.19 20.10
C PHE A 97 1.23 15.41 19.90
N ILE A 98 1.70 16.58 20.30
CA ILE A 98 3.12 16.95 20.22
C ILE A 98 3.55 17.27 21.65
N SER A 99 4.47 16.49 22.17
CA SER A 99 4.97 16.60 23.55
C SER A 99 6.47 16.85 23.53
N ASN A 100 6.93 17.78 24.35
CA ASN A 100 8.34 18.05 24.58
C ASN A 100 8.71 17.62 26.01
N THR A 101 9.72 16.76 26.16
CA THR A 101 10.28 16.33 27.44
C THR A 101 11.72 16.80 27.53
N PHE A 102 12.04 17.63 28.53
CA PHE A 102 13.40 18.13 28.76
C PHE A 102 14.11 17.33 29.87
N TYR A 103 15.36 16.99 29.62
CA TYR A 103 16.26 16.28 30.51
C TYR A 103 17.45 17.18 30.86
N PRO A 104 17.53 17.68 32.11
CA PRO A 104 18.63 18.55 32.52
C PRO A 104 19.96 17.79 32.57
N ALA A 105 21.05 18.55 32.37
CA ALA A 105 22.42 18.08 32.56
C ALA A 105 22.60 17.58 34.00
N LYS A 106 23.13 16.37 34.18
CA LYS A 106 23.54 15.91 35.51
C LYS A 106 24.91 16.46 35.83
N GLU A 107 25.03 17.17 36.95
CA GLU A 107 26.34 17.55 37.46
C GLU A 107 27.11 16.30 37.89
N PRO A 108 28.42 16.23 37.59
CA PRO A 108 29.26 15.16 38.11
C PRO A 108 29.33 15.30 39.64
N TYR A 109 28.81 14.31 40.36
CA TYR A 109 28.99 14.24 41.82
C TYR A 109 30.49 14.10 42.13
N PRO A 110 31.04 14.93 43.02
CA PRO A 110 32.49 14.92 43.32
C PRO A 110 32.97 13.66 44.07
N ASP A 111 32.09 12.78 44.57
CA ASP A 111 32.43 11.60 45.40
C ASP A 111 31.99 10.24 44.80
N GLY A 112 31.75 10.18 43.48
CA GLY A 112 31.56 8.90 42.77
C GLY A 112 32.89 8.17 42.54
N PRO A 113 32.92 6.82 42.48
CA PRO A 113 34.15 6.04 42.28
C PRO A 113 34.82 6.24 40.91
N ASP A 114 34.21 7.01 40.01
CA ASP A 114 34.74 7.39 38.71
C ASP A 114 35.22 8.85 38.77
N GLY A 115 36.55 9.04 38.74
CA GLY A 115 37.25 10.30 39.00
C GLY A 115 37.01 11.47 38.02
N PRO A 116 37.89 12.50 38.02
CA PRO A 116 37.67 13.78 37.34
C PRO A 116 37.80 13.61 35.82
N GLY A 117 36.71 13.19 35.19
CA GLY A 117 36.62 12.93 33.76
C GLY A 117 35.21 12.67 33.26
N ALA A 118 34.18 12.86 34.09
CA ALA A 118 32.80 12.84 33.64
C ALA A 118 32.58 14.05 32.73
N GLU A 119 32.69 13.82 31.41
CA GLU A 119 32.26 14.76 30.39
C GLU A 119 30.93 15.36 30.80
N ARG A 120 30.85 16.69 30.77
CA ARG A 120 29.64 17.46 31.02
C ARG A 120 28.47 16.81 30.28
N LEU A 121 27.57 16.17 31.02
CA LEU A 121 26.36 15.57 30.45
C LEU A 121 25.52 16.70 29.89
N VAL A 122 25.57 16.88 28.56
CA VAL A 122 24.82 17.94 27.87
C VAL A 122 23.34 17.71 28.13
N ALA A 123 22.63 18.75 28.57
CA ALA A 123 21.19 18.69 28.74
C ALA A 123 20.55 18.29 27.38
N SER A 124 19.47 17.54 27.39
CA SER A 124 18.81 17.07 26.17
C SER A 124 17.31 17.28 26.25
N TRP A 125 16.65 17.28 25.11
CA TRP A 125 15.20 17.28 25.06
C TRP A 125 14.73 16.26 24.04
N GLU A 126 13.48 15.89 24.17
CA GLU A 126 12.86 14.87 23.35
C GLU A 126 11.50 15.33 22.87
N LEU A 127 11.32 15.27 21.55
CA LEU A 127 10.06 15.54 20.89
C LEU A 127 9.35 14.23 20.60
N THR A 128 8.13 14.10 21.11
CA THR A 128 7.25 12.97 20.83
C THR A 128 6.04 13.44 20.04
N VAL A 129 5.85 12.86 18.86
CA VAL A 129 4.70 13.10 17.99
C VAL A 129 3.86 11.82 17.92
N GLU A 130 2.70 11.83 18.56
CA GLU A 130 1.73 10.74 18.49
C GLU A 130 0.48 11.17 17.72
N GLY A 131 -0.28 10.20 17.21
CA GLY A 131 -1.62 10.53 16.73
C GLY A 131 -2.61 9.41 16.81
N ARG A 132 -3.89 9.80 16.84
CA ARG A 132 -5.02 8.88 16.97
C ARG A 132 -6.14 9.32 16.05
N LEU A 133 -6.71 8.37 15.32
CA LEU A 133 -7.88 8.62 14.50
C LEU A 133 -9.12 8.74 15.40
N LEU A 134 -9.84 9.85 15.28
CA LEU A 134 -11.15 10.00 15.91
C LEU A 134 -12.17 9.27 15.03
N ASP A 135 -12.82 8.26 15.59
CA ASP A 135 -13.96 7.60 14.94
C ASP A 135 -15.26 8.18 15.49
N ASP A 136 -16.06 8.79 14.62
CA ASP A 136 -17.40 9.29 14.97
C ASP A 136 -18.43 8.14 15.00
N SER A 137 -18.10 6.98 14.41
CA SER A 137 -18.94 5.79 14.45
C SER A 137 -18.57 4.93 15.66
N LYS A 138 -19.54 4.71 16.56
CA LYS A 138 -19.39 3.90 17.77
C LYS A 138 -18.64 2.59 17.48
N ASN A 139 -17.46 2.50 18.09
CA ASN A 139 -16.46 1.44 18.13
C ASN A 139 -16.95 0.05 17.67
N ASP A 140 -16.62 -0.33 16.43
CA ASP A 140 -16.80 -1.70 15.94
C ASP A 140 -15.57 -2.52 16.38
N PRO A 141 -15.71 -3.46 17.34
CA PRO A 141 -14.58 -4.19 17.91
C PRO A 141 -13.83 -5.06 16.91
N ASN A 142 -14.41 -5.33 15.73
CA ASN A 142 -13.77 -6.11 14.66
C ASN A 142 -12.94 -5.25 13.69
N LYS A 143 -12.90 -3.92 13.83
CA LYS A 143 -12.08 -3.08 12.97
C LYS A 143 -10.65 -3.02 13.49
N VAL A 144 -9.72 -3.55 12.68
CA VAL A 144 -8.28 -3.39 12.90
C VAL A 144 -7.95 -1.89 12.96
N LYS A 145 -7.47 -1.43 14.12
CA LYS A 145 -7.00 -0.05 14.29
C LYS A 145 -5.79 0.18 13.40
N ARG A 146 -5.89 1.12 12.46
CA ARG A 146 -4.74 1.58 11.67
C ARG A 146 -3.85 2.46 12.54
N LYS A 147 -2.54 2.31 12.36
CA LYS A 147 -1.51 3.09 13.04
C LYS A 147 -1.49 4.54 12.57
N PHE A 148 -1.05 5.46 13.42
CA PHE A 148 -0.86 6.88 13.09
C PHE A 148 -0.13 7.09 11.76
N SER A 149 1.02 6.45 11.57
CA SER A 149 1.86 6.62 10.38
C SER A 149 1.24 6.03 9.10
N SER A 150 0.09 5.34 9.20
CA SER A 150 -0.65 4.82 8.05
C SER A 150 -1.34 5.94 7.26
N PHE A 151 -1.68 7.05 7.94
CA PHE A 151 -2.52 8.11 7.37
C PHE A 151 -1.75 9.16 6.57
N PHE A 152 -0.42 9.18 6.66
CA PHE A 152 0.43 10.10 5.93
C PHE A 152 1.62 9.37 5.29
N LYS A 153 2.24 10.04 4.32
CA LYS A 153 3.38 9.49 3.57
C LYS A 153 4.72 10.03 4.04
N SER A 154 4.73 11.23 4.59
CA SER A 154 5.93 11.91 5.06
C SER A 154 5.59 12.78 6.26
N LEU A 155 6.54 12.90 7.18
CA LEU A 155 6.54 13.81 8.32
C LEU A 155 7.88 14.53 8.31
N VAL A 156 7.85 15.86 8.35
CA VAL A 156 9.05 16.70 8.42
C VAL A 156 8.91 17.62 9.62
N ILE A 157 9.95 17.66 10.45
CA ILE A 157 10.06 18.54 11.61
C ILE A 157 11.22 19.49 11.32
N GLU A 158 10.91 20.78 11.19
CA GLU A 158 11.90 21.84 11.01
C GLU A 158 12.06 22.59 12.33
N LEU A 159 13.28 22.58 12.84
CA LEU A 159 13.77 23.35 13.98
C LEU A 159 14.52 24.58 13.46
N ASP A 160 14.88 25.47 14.39
CA ASP A 160 15.63 26.66 14.08
C ASP A 160 17.06 26.33 13.56
N LYS A 161 17.38 26.84 12.37
CA LYS A 161 18.68 26.63 11.69
C LYS A 161 19.83 27.30 12.40
N GLU A 162 19.59 28.44 13.04
CA GLU A 162 20.63 29.19 13.75
C GLU A 162 21.04 28.49 15.04
N LEU A 163 20.09 27.79 15.67
CA LEU A 163 20.31 27.10 16.94
C LEU A 163 20.82 25.66 16.78
N TYR A 164 20.34 24.92 15.77
CA TYR A 164 20.67 23.50 15.57
C TYR A 164 21.62 23.25 14.39
N GLY A 165 21.96 24.30 13.63
CA GLY A 165 22.83 24.21 12.47
C GLY A 165 22.17 23.59 11.23
N PRO A 166 22.86 23.60 10.09
CA PRO A 166 22.31 23.17 8.80
C PRO A 166 21.96 21.68 8.74
N ASP A 167 22.58 20.83 9.58
CA ASP A 167 22.44 19.38 9.47
C ASP A 167 21.46 18.76 10.49
N ASN A 168 21.25 19.40 11.66
CA ASN A 168 20.41 18.84 12.73
C ASN A 168 19.06 19.53 12.90
N HIS A 169 18.80 20.63 12.17
CA HIS A 169 17.54 21.35 12.27
C HIS A 169 16.37 20.62 11.59
N LEU A 170 16.60 19.54 10.86
CA LEU A 170 15.59 18.94 10.00
C LEU A 170 15.51 17.43 10.20
N VAL A 171 14.35 16.97 10.66
CA VAL A 171 14.05 15.54 10.82
C VAL A 171 12.97 15.14 9.83
N GLU A 172 13.33 14.26 8.89
CA GLU A 172 12.39 13.73 7.90
C GLU A 172 12.13 12.25 8.12
N TRP A 173 10.86 11.89 8.06
CA TRP A 173 10.42 10.51 7.98
C TRP A 173 9.60 10.31 6.71
N HIS A 174 9.95 9.29 5.94
CA HIS A 174 9.25 8.92 4.71
C HIS A 174 8.74 7.47 4.78
N ARG A 175 7.47 7.28 4.44
CA ARG A 175 6.87 5.95 4.32
C ARG A 175 7.33 5.30 3.01
N THR A 176 8.08 4.21 3.11
CA THR A 176 8.36 3.33 1.97
C THR A 176 7.34 2.19 1.95
N LEU A 177 6.81 1.88 0.75
CA LEU A 177 5.75 0.88 0.57
C LEU A 177 6.20 -0.56 0.90
N THR A 178 7.50 -0.80 1.03
CA THR A 178 8.11 -2.14 1.12
C THR A 178 8.75 -2.47 2.46
N THR A 179 9.08 -1.49 3.31
CA THR A 179 9.99 -1.75 4.45
C THR A 179 9.64 -0.99 5.74
N THR A 180 8.94 0.14 5.67
CA THR A 180 8.67 0.94 6.88
C THR A 180 7.54 0.31 7.70
N GLN A 181 7.84 -0.16 8.92
CA GLN A 181 6.81 -0.56 9.88
C GLN A 181 5.92 0.64 10.21
N GLU A 182 4.60 0.42 10.26
CA GLU A 182 3.69 1.48 10.68
C GLU A 182 3.79 1.67 12.21
N THR A 183 4.02 2.92 12.64
CA THR A 183 4.15 3.30 14.05
C THR A 183 3.02 4.24 14.48
N ASP A 184 2.69 4.22 15.78
CA ASP A 184 1.69 5.13 16.36
C ASP A 184 2.29 6.46 16.84
N GLY A 185 3.61 6.51 16.99
CA GLY A 185 4.33 7.70 17.42
C GLY A 185 5.76 7.76 16.89
N PHE A 186 6.30 8.97 16.84
CA PHE A 186 7.67 9.31 16.48
C PHE A 186 8.32 9.99 17.67
N GLN A 187 9.55 9.60 17.97
CA GLN A 187 10.31 10.13 19.08
C GLN A 187 11.69 10.57 18.54
N SER A 188 12.09 11.80 18.83
CA SER A 188 13.37 12.35 18.39
C SER A 188 14.02 13.09 19.54
N SER A 189 15.24 12.67 19.89
CA SER A 189 16.04 13.28 20.94
C SER A 189 17.05 14.24 20.34
N PHE A 190 17.16 15.42 20.95
CA PHE A 190 18.04 16.48 20.51
C PHE A 190 18.90 16.97 21.68
N PRO A 191 20.21 17.20 21.47
CA PRO A 191 21.03 17.86 22.47
C PRO A 191 20.58 19.32 22.63
N THR A 192 20.50 19.81 23.86
CA THR A 192 20.37 21.24 24.09
C THR A 192 21.73 21.91 24.08
N PHE A 193 21.90 22.90 23.20
CA PHE A 193 23.03 23.83 23.22
C PHE A 193 22.76 25.05 24.13
N PHE A 194 21.75 24.96 25.00
CA PHE A 194 21.33 26.06 25.87
C PHE A 194 22.27 26.22 27.06
N GLU A 195 23.42 26.83 26.83
CA GLU A 195 24.27 27.33 27.91
C GLU A 195 23.77 28.65 28.53
N SER A 196 22.72 29.28 27.96
CA SER A 196 22.37 30.66 28.35
C SER A 196 20.88 31.02 28.50
N LEU A 197 19.90 30.13 28.29
CA LEU A 197 18.48 30.52 28.50
C LEU A 197 17.77 29.67 29.55
N SER A 198 18.28 29.74 30.78
CA SER A 198 17.47 29.51 31.98
C SER A 198 16.30 30.52 32.13
N SER A 199 16.04 31.38 31.13
CA SER A 199 15.13 32.54 31.26
C SER A 199 13.95 32.59 30.26
N CYS A 200 13.76 31.60 29.38
CA CYS A 200 12.63 31.63 28.43
C CYS A 200 11.72 30.41 28.57
N LEU A 201 11.07 30.30 29.73
CA LEU A 201 9.75 29.69 29.82
C LEU A 201 8.94 30.37 30.94
N TYR A 202 8.44 31.56 30.64
CA TYR A 202 7.19 32.03 31.24
C TYR A 202 6.18 32.09 30.09
N ILE A 203 5.09 31.36 30.26
CA ILE A 203 3.88 31.45 29.42
C ILE A 203 3.32 32.87 29.55
#